data_AF-A0A5C5W3W3-F1
#
_entry.id   AF-A0A5C5W3W3-F1
#
_cell.length_a   1.000
_cell.length_b   1.000
_cell.length_c   1.000
_cell.angle_alpha   90.00
_cell.angle_beta   90.00
_cell.angle_gamma   90.00
#
_symmetry.space_group_name_H-M   'P 1'
#
loop_
_entity.id
_entity.type
_entity.pdbx_description
1 polymer ?
#
loop_
_entity_poly.entity_id
_entity_poly.type
_entity_poly.pdbx_seq_one_letter_code
_entity_poly.pdbx_strand_id
1 'polypeptide(L)'
;MNTQTRIGGMTAELDALLLDGEPNWEAVSFEVRCPRCDYNLMLLTTPRCPECGLTFEWRRMLDQEAGRSRFLFEHHWRDRPVRSYFGTLWRALRPRSFWRQVALYEKVESGPLWFVFLTSMVTPFVLFHALAAVVAGVLALVARLAFGEWPGFPGSWVFYSPYGRYGRSTVAVLSDYAWDLAAAAFTAPAAAYGLMMLAAGLYACGVLALLCGLWQTLGRCRVRRVQLLRVCAYSAMAVSWTISPLFLALLLMLLWMSLAGLRATIDQRLLLLGVAWVLGYSILSVGGGLSLYLRLTRAWIVTATVVLVAFLAAFTLAVAAAVVR
;
A
#
# COMPACT_ATOMS: atom_id res chain seq x y z
N MET A 1 22.62 3.66 -28.95
CA MET A 1 22.36 2.26 -29.34
C MET A 1 20.89 2.13 -29.70
N ASN A 2 20.56 1.69 -30.91
CA ASN A 2 19.21 1.80 -31.48
C ASN A 2 18.29 0.67 -30.94
N THR A 3 17.11 1.00 -30.43
CA THR A 3 16.21 0.02 -29.75
C THR A 3 15.77 -1.12 -30.68
N GLN A 4 15.70 -0.86 -31.99
CA GLN A 4 15.32 -1.86 -33.00
C GLN A 4 16.37 -2.98 -33.15
N THR A 5 17.66 -2.67 -33.12
CA THR A 5 18.72 -3.69 -33.26
C THR A 5 18.74 -4.65 -32.07
N ARG A 6 18.36 -4.19 -30.87
CA ARG A 6 18.28 -5.04 -29.68
C ARG A 6 17.12 -6.03 -29.75
N ILE A 7 15.98 -5.64 -30.31
CA ILE A 7 14.79 -6.51 -30.40
C ILE A 7 15.04 -7.69 -31.36
N GLY A 8 15.64 -7.43 -32.53
CA GLY A 8 15.90 -8.48 -33.52
C GLY A 8 16.92 -9.54 -33.07
N GLY A 9 17.93 -9.16 -32.28
CA GLY A 9 18.89 -10.12 -31.72
C GLY A 9 18.25 -11.05 -30.70
N MET A 10 17.39 -10.51 -29.84
CA MET A 10 16.74 -11.27 -28.76
C MET A 10 15.77 -12.34 -29.29
N THR A 11 15.07 -12.06 -30.40
CA THR A 11 14.18 -13.05 -31.02
C THR A 11 14.95 -14.23 -31.58
N ALA A 12 16.07 -13.99 -32.25
CA ALA A 12 16.90 -15.06 -32.83
C ALA A 12 17.52 -15.96 -31.75
N GLU A 13 17.98 -15.38 -30.63
CA GLU A 13 18.49 -16.15 -29.49
C GLU A 13 17.39 -17.00 -28.86
N LEU A 14 16.19 -16.45 -28.67
CA LEU A 14 15.06 -17.20 -28.12
C LEU A 14 14.59 -18.32 -29.05
N ASP A 15 14.63 -18.09 -30.36
CA ASP A 15 14.32 -19.11 -31.37
C ASP A 15 15.37 -20.24 -31.34
N ALA A 16 16.63 -19.96 -31.05
CA ALA A 16 17.66 -20.99 -30.88
C ALA A 16 17.44 -21.87 -29.63
N LEU A 17 16.75 -21.35 -28.61
CA LEU A 17 16.37 -22.10 -27.41
C LEU A 17 15.11 -22.95 -27.61
N LEU A 18 14.42 -22.83 -28.76
CA LEU A 18 13.18 -23.53 -29.04
C LEU A 18 13.31 -24.37 -30.33
N LEU A 19 13.15 -25.69 -30.23
CA LEU A 19 13.02 -26.59 -31.38
C LEU A 19 11.53 -26.92 -31.56
N ASP A 20 10.94 -26.51 -32.68
CA ASP A 20 9.52 -26.73 -33.01
C ASP A 20 8.53 -26.25 -31.93
N GLY A 21 8.92 -25.21 -31.16
CA GLY A 21 8.11 -24.67 -30.07
C GLY A 21 8.29 -25.36 -28.72
N GLU A 22 9.11 -26.41 -28.66
CA GLU A 22 9.55 -27.06 -27.43
C GLU A 22 10.95 -26.58 -27.00
N PRO A 23 11.30 -26.63 -25.71
CA PRO A 23 12.61 -26.19 -25.24
C PRO A 23 13.73 -27.12 -25.72
N ASN A 24 14.76 -26.55 -26.32
CA ASN A 24 16.01 -27.26 -26.55
C ASN A 24 16.84 -27.28 -25.26
N TRP A 25 16.64 -28.31 -24.42
CA TRP A 25 17.28 -28.39 -23.12
C TRP A 25 18.82 -28.40 -23.17
N GLU A 26 19.41 -28.84 -24.28
CA GLU A 26 20.87 -28.82 -24.46
C GLU A 26 21.39 -27.38 -24.67
N ALA A 27 20.58 -26.50 -25.25
CA ALA A 27 20.93 -25.10 -25.47
C ALA A 27 20.64 -24.20 -24.25
N VAL A 28 19.74 -24.62 -23.35
CA VAL A 28 19.37 -23.85 -22.16
C VAL A 28 20.42 -24.05 -21.06
N SER A 29 21.29 -23.04 -20.89
CA SER A 29 22.39 -23.07 -19.91
C SER A 29 22.00 -22.69 -18.48
N PHE A 30 20.72 -22.36 -18.24
CA PHE A 30 20.22 -21.89 -16.95
C PHE A 30 19.06 -22.73 -16.44
N GLU A 31 18.86 -22.74 -15.13
CA GLU A 31 17.78 -23.49 -14.53
C GLU A 31 16.42 -22.81 -14.78
N VAL A 32 15.50 -23.54 -15.43
CA VAL A 32 14.12 -23.08 -15.65
C VAL A 32 13.25 -23.61 -14.51
N ARG A 33 12.83 -22.73 -13.60
CA ARG A 33 11.96 -23.10 -12.47
C ARG A 33 10.54 -22.59 -12.63
N CYS A 34 9.57 -23.36 -12.13
CA CYS A 34 8.17 -22.95 -12.11
C CYS A 34 8.00 -21.67 -11.27
N PRO A 35 7.42 -20.60 -11.80
CA PRO A 35 7.30 -19.34 -11.07
C PRO A 35 6.35 -19.44 -9.85
N ARG A 36 5.42 -20.40 -9.87
CA ARG A 36 4.46 -20.61 -8.78
C ARG A 36 5.04 -21.43 -7.64
N CYS A 37 5.66 -22.57 -7.92
CA CYS A 37 6.08 -23.55 -6.90
C CYS A 37 7.59 -23.82 -6.82
N ASP A 38 8.38 -23.20 -7.70
CA ASP A 38 9.84 -23.38 -7.81
C ASP A 38 10.33 -24.75 -8.27
N TYR A 39 9.44 -25.64 -8.72
CA TYR A 39 9.81 -26.93 -9.30
C TYR A 39 10.67 -26.75 -10.56
N ASN A 40 11.74 -27.54 -10.70
CA ASN A 40 12.60 -27.55 -11.88
C ASN A 40 11.83 -28.08 -13.10
N LEU A 41 11.68 -27.25 -14.13
CA LEU A 41 10.92 -27.55 -15.34
C LEU A 41 11.80 -28.13 -16.46
N MET A 42 13.11 -28.27 -16.25
CA MET A 42 13.99 -28.91 -17.23
C MET A 42 13.53 -30.35 -17.49
N LEU A 43 13.75 -30.80 -18.73
CA LEU A 43 13.36 -32.13 -19.24
C LEU A 43 11.85 -32.37 -19.38
N LEU A 44 11.00 -31.38 -19.09
CA LEU A 44 9.57 -31.49 -19.37
C LEU A 44 9.30 -31.18 -20.84
N THR A 45 8.55 -32.05 -21.52
CA THR A 45 8.08 -31.79 -22.89
C THR A 45 6.79 -30.96 -22.86
N THR A 46 5.88 -31.30 -21.95
CA THR A 46 4.59 -30.60 -21.84
C THR A 46 4.70 -29.26 -21.11
N PRO A 47 4.00 -28.20 -21.57
CA PRO A 47 4.05 -26.87 -20.96
C PRO A 47 3.15 -26.74 -19.72
N ARG A 48 3.26 -27.70 -18.81
CA ARG A 48 2.49 -27.79 -17.57
C ARG A 48 3.39 -28.28 -16.44
N CYS A 49 3.32 -27.59 -15.29
CA CYS A 49 4.05 -28.01 -14.11
C CYS A 49 3.40 -29.25 -13.48
N PRO A 50 4.13 -30.36 -13.26
CA PRO A 50 3.57 -31.57 -12.65
C PRO A 50 3.17 -31.37 -11.19
N GLU A 51 3.82 -30.43 -10.49
CA GLU A 51 3.59 -30.23 -9.06
C GLU A 51 2.38 -29.35 -8.73
N CYS A 52 2.23 -28.22 -9.42
CA CYS A 52 1.18 -27.24 -9.13
C CYS A 52 0.13 -27.10 -10.24
N GLY A 53 0.29 -27.84 -11.33
CA GLY A 53 -0.62 -27.84 -12.47
C GLY A 53 -0.66 -26.54 -13.29
N LEU A 54 0.23 -25.58 -13.01
CA LEU A 54 0.30 -24.32 -13.75
C LEU A 54 0.63 -24.60 -15.22
N THR A 55 -0.24 -24.15 -16.12
CA THR A 55 0.02 -24.11 -17.57
C THR A 55 0.79 -22.83 -17.93
N PHE A 56 1.73 -22.95 -18.86
CA PHE A 56 2.56 -21.83 -19.31
C PHE A 56 2.89 -21.96 -20.80
N GLU A 57 3.63 -21.00 -21.34
CA GLU A 57 4.14 -21.03 -22.71
C GLU A 57 5.66 -21.05 -22.63
N TRP A 58 6.34 -22.02 -23.26
CA TRP A 58 7.79 -22.19 -23.16
C TRP A 58 8.55 -20.94 -23.60
N ARG A 59 8.13 -20.33 -24.71
CA ARG A 59 8.70 -19.07 -25.18
C ARG A 59 8.69 -17.98 -24.11
N ARG A 60 7.57 -17.80 -23.38
CA ARG A 60 7.47 -16.80 -22.30
C ARG A 60 8.27 -17.18 -21.05
N MET A 61 8.45 -18.47 -20.80
CA MET A 61 9.26 -18.96 -19.68
C MET A 61 10.76 -18.76 -19.92
N LEU A 62 11.22 -18.97 -21.15
CA LEU A 62 12.63 -18.85 -21.53
C LEU A 62 13.04 -17.38 -21.77
N ASP A 63 12.09 -16.52 -22.12
CA ASP A 63 12.32 -15.09 -22.31
C ASP A 63 12.47 -14.33 -20.97
N GLN A 64 13.56 -14.61 -20.26
CA GLN A 64 13.87 -14.03 -18.95
C GLN A 64 14.05 -12.50 -18.99
N GLU A 65 14.53 -11.96 -20.11
CA GLU A 65 14.75 -10.51 -20.28
C GLU A 65 13.47 -9.76 -20.69
N ALA A 66 12.63 -10.29 -21.58
CA ALA A 66 11.37 -9.61 -21.91
C ALA A 66 10.38 -9.62 -20.74
N GLY A 67 10.55 -10.53 -19.79
CA GLY A 67 9.73 -10.62 -18.59
C GLY A 67 9.87 -9.45 -17.61
N ARG A 68 10.89 -8.58 -17.71
CA ARG A 68 10.99 -7.45 -16.76
C ARG A 68 10.00 -6.35 -17.09
N SER A 69 8.90 -6.29 -16.35
CA SER A 69 7.95 -5.20 -16.48
C SER A 69 8.62 -3.85 -16.19
N ARG A 70 8.49 -2.91 -17.13
CA ARG A 70 9.14 -1.59 -17.05
C ARG A 70 8.59 -0.68 -15.94
N PHE A 71 7.49 -1.09 -15.31
CA PHE A 71 6.75 -0.26 -14.35
C PHE A 71 6.79 -0.77 -12.92
N LEU A 72 7.20 -2.02 -12.67
CA LEU A 72 7.31 -2.52 -11.30
C LEU A 72 8.56 -1.95 -10.63
N PHE A 73 8.38 -1.51 -9.39
CA PHE A 73 9.44 -0.90 -8.59
C PHE A 73 10.62 -1.85 -8.44
N GLU A 74 10.35 -3.14 -8.18
CA GLU A 74 11.37 -4.16 -7.92
C GLU A 74 12.41 -4.34 -9.05
N HIS A 75 12.07 -4.01 -10.30
CA HIS A 75 13.02 -4.13 -11.42
C HIS A 75 13.88 -2.88 -11.60
N HIS A 76 13.50 -1.77 -10.98
CA HIS A 76 14.08 -0.44 -11.22
C HIS A 76 14.41 0.31 -9.94
N TRP A 77 14.43 -0.37 -8.79
CA TRP A 77 14.60 0.27 -7.49
C TRP A 77 16.03 0.81 -7.29
N ARG A 78 17.04 0.21 -7.92
CA ARG A 78 18.43 0.69 -7.84
C ARG A 78 18.69 1.88 -8.75
N ASP A 79 18.19 1.83 -9.99
CA ASP A 79 18.52 2.84 -11.01
C ASP A 79 17.68 4.12 -10.89
N ARG A 80 16.40 3.99 -10.53
CA ARG A 80 15.43 5.09 -10.55
C ARG A 80 14.33 4.92 -9.48
N PRO A 81 14.69 4.77 -8.19
CA PRO A 81 13.78 4.37 -7.12
C PRO A 81 12.52 5.23 -7.03
N VAL A 82 12.68 6.56 -7.05
CA VAL A 82 11.55 7.48 -6.87
C VAL A 82 10.59 7.40 -8.05
N ARG A 83 11.09 7.48 -9.28
CA ARG A 83 10.27 7.43 -10.49
C ARG A 83 9.58 6.07 -10.66
N SER A 84 10.28 4.98 -10.36
CA SER A 84 9.69 3.64 -10.42
C SER A 84 8.63 3.46 -9.32
N TYR A 85 8.88 3.94 -8.10
CA TYR A 85 7.92 3.86 -6.99
C TYR A 85 6.60 4.54 -7.35
N PHE A 86 6.64 5.81 -7.76
CA PHE A 86 5.42 6.53 -8.16
C PHE A 86 4.79 5.93 -9.42
N GLY A 87 5.59 5.44 -10.36
CA GLY A 87 5.11 4.74 -11.55
C GLY A 87 4.37 3.43 -11.25
N THR A 88 4.82 2.69 -10.23
CA THR A 88 4.12 1.49 -9.72
C THR A 88 2.89 1.89 -8.92
N LEU A 89 2.99 2.88 -8.03
CA LEU A 89 1.89 3.39 -7.21
C LEU A 89 0.69 3.78 -8.07
N TRP A 90 0.91 4.63 -9.07
CA TRP A 90 -0.18 5.11 -9.93
C TRP A 90 -0.91 3.99 -10.65
N ARG A 91 -0.20 2.91 -11.03
CA ARG A 91 -0.80 1.73 -11.63
C ARG A 91 -1.52 0.87 -10.59
N ALA A 92 -0.93 0.69 -9.41
CA ALA A 92 -1.50 -0.10 -8.32
C ALA A 92 -2.83 0.48 -7.79
N LEU A 93 -3.03 1.80 -7.91
CA LEU A 93 -4.32 2.45 -7.65
C LEU A 93 -5.47 1.96 -8.57
N ARG A 94 -5.16 1.17 -9.60
CA ARG A 94 -6.14 0.51 -10.49
C ARG A 94 -5.95 -1.00 -10.42
N PRO A 95 -6.36 -1.67 -9.33
CA PRO A 95 -5.95 -3.03 -9.01
C PRO A 95 -6.23 -4.04 -10.12
N ARG A 96 -7.39 -3.96 -10.76
CA ARG A 96 -7.74 -4.85 -11.88
C ARG A 96 -6.80 -4.69 -13.08
N SER A 97 -6.42 -3.46 -13.43
CA SER A 97 -5.51 -3.19 -14.54
C SER A 97 -4.08 -3.57 -14.19
N PHE A 98 -3.66 -3.25 -12.97
CA PHE A 98 -2.35 -3.61 -12.43
C PHE A 98 -2.10 -5.11 -12.48
N TRP A 99 -2.97 -5.91 -11.86
CA TRP A 99 -2.78 -7.36 -11.76
C TRP A 99 -2.90 -8.12 -13.08
N ARG A 100 -3.49 -7.50 -14.11
CA ARG A 100 -3.47 -8.05 -15.49
C ARG A 100 -2.13 -7.85 -16.19
N GLN A 101 -1.38 -6.82 -15.81
CA GLN A 101 -0.10 -6.46 -16.42
C GLN A 101 1.09 -7.12 -15.73
N VAL A 102 0.96 -7.50 -14.46
CA VAL A 102 2.02 -8.20 -13.72
C VAL A 102 2.07 -9.65 -14.17
N ALA A 103 3.16 -10.06 -14.81
CA ALA A 103 3.32 -11.45 -15.22
C ALA A 103 3.80 -12.34 -14.06
N LEU A 104 3.31 -13.58 -14.03
CA LEU A 104 3.73 -14.56 -13.02
C LEU A 104 5.20 -14.97 -13.20
N TYR A 105 5.68 -14.95 -14.45
CA TYR A 105 7.02 -15.38 -14.87
C TYR A 105 8.14 -14.40 -14.49
N GLU A 106 7.79 -13.19 -14.06
CA GLU A 106 8.82 -12.21 -13.69
C GLU A 106 9.54 -12.64 -12.41
N LYS A 107 10.87 -12.56 -12.42
CA LYS A 107 11.69 -12.78 -11.23
C LYS A 107 11.22 -11.82 -10.13
N VAL A 108 11.01 -12.37 -8.94
CA VAL A 108 10.55 -11.60 -7.78
C VAL A 108 11.69 -11.42 -6.80
N GLU A 109 12.00 -10.17 -6.47
CA GLU A 109 13.02 -9.83 -5.49
C GLU A 109 12.36 -9.44 -4.17
N SER A 110 12.63 -10.18 -3.09
CA SER A 110 11.98 -9.96 -1.79
C SER A 110 12.39 -8.63 -1.12
N GLY A 111 13.65 -8.21 -1.28
CA GLY A 111 14.20 -6.99 -0.66
C GLY A 111 13.41 -5.73 -1.03
N PRO A 112 13.28 -5.40 -2.33
CA PRO A 112 12.50 -4.25 -2.78
C PRO A 112 11.02 -4.32 -2.38
N LEU A 113 10.44 -5.51 -2.30
CA LEU A 113 9.05 -5.68 -1.89
C LEU A 113 8.82 -5.36 -0.42
N TRP A 114 9.74 -5.75 0.47
CA TRP A 114 9.69 -5.31 1.87
C TRP A 114 9.82 -3.80 2.00
N PHE A 115 10.72 -3.19 1.22
CA PHE A 115 10.84 -1.74 1.16
C PHE A 115 9.52 -1.08 0.73
N VAL A 116 8.89 -1.54 -0.37
CA VAL A 116 7.59 -1.02 -0.83
C VAL A 116 6.52 -1.21 0.24
N PHE A 117 6.46 -2.40 0.86
CA PHE A 117 5.48 -2.71 1.89
C PHE A 117 5.60 -1.73 3.08
N LEU A 118 6.80 -1.62 3.66
CA LEU A 118 7.06 -0.75 4.82
C LEU A 118 6.87 0.73 4.48
N THR A 119 7.48 1.19 3.37
CA THR A 119 7.39 2.61 2.98
C THR A 119 5.97 3.00 2.59
N SER A 120 5.19 2.11 1.97
CA SER A 120 3.79 2.41 1.64
C SER A 120 2.88 2.51 2.86
N MET A 121 3.20 1.85 3.97
CA MET A 121 2.46 2.02 5.22
C MET A 121 2.79 3.35 5.91
N VAL A 122 4.07 3.73 5.91
CA VAL A 122 4.55 4.90 6.67
C VAL A 122 4.47 6.21 5.89
N THR A 123 4.84 6.21 4.62
CA THR A 123 4.99 7.43 3.80
C THR A 123 3.68 8.22 3.64
N PRO A 124 2.56 7.62 3.18
CA PRO A 124 1.35 8.40 3.03
C PRO A 124 0.82 8.86 4.39
N PHE A 125 0.99 8.06 5.44
CA PHE A 125 0.68 8.52 6.79
C PHE A 125 1.44 9.81 7.13
N VAL A 126 2.77 9.81 7.07
CA VAL A 126 3.59 10.99 7.41
C VAL A 126 3.26 12.17 6.50
N LEU A 127 3.14 11.95 5.19
CA LEU A 127 2.89 13.00 4.21
C LEU A 127 1.55 13.69 4.43
N PHE A 128 0.47 12.93 4.58
CA PHE A 128 -0.87 13.50 4.74
C PHE A 128 -1.06 14.16 6.12
N HIS A 129 -0.36 13.70 7.16
CA HIS A 129 -0.33 14.40 8.45
C HIS A 129 0.44 15.72 8.38
N ALA A 130 1.61 15.71 7.77
CA ALA A 130 2.39 16.93 7.56
C ALA A 130 1.57 17.95 6.75
N LEU A 131 0.87 17.50 5.71
CA LEU A 131 -0.01 18.35 4.92
C LEU A 131 -1.19 18.90 5.75
N ALA A 132 -1.84 18.07 6.55
CA ALA A 132 -2.92 18.53 7.45
C ALA A 132 -2.43 19.60 8.43
N ALA A 133 -1.25 19.40 9.04
CA ALA A 133 -0.64 20.34 9.96
C ALA A 133 -0.29 21.68 9.27
N VAL A 134 0.27 21.63 8.05
CA VAL A 134 0.56 22.85 7.26
C VAL A 134 -0.74 23.61 6.95
N VAL A 135 -1.79 22.92 6.49
CA VAL A 135 -3.08 23.55 6.20
C VAL A 135 -3.68 24.18 7.45
N ALA A 136 -3.62 23.48 8.60
CA ALA A 136 -4.10 24.01 9.87
C ALA A 136 -3.34 25.29 10.29
N GLY A 137 -2.01 25.27 10.19
CA GLY A 137 -1.18 26.44 10.49
C GLY A 137 -1.48 27.64 9.59
N VAL A 138 -1.66 27.41 8.28
CA VAL A 138 -2.04 28.46 7.32
C VAL A 138 -3.42 29.04 7.64
N LEU A 139 -4.41 28.19 7.91
CA LEU A 139 -5.77 28.66 8.25
C LEU A 139 -5.78 29.47 9.54
N ALA A 140 -5.04 29.04 10.56
CA ALA A 140 -4.90 29.78 11.81
C ALA A 140 -4.23 31.15 11.60
N LEU A 141 -3.17 31.20 10.77
CA LEU A 141 -2.51 32.45 10.41
C LEU A 141 -3.46 33.41 9.68
N VAL A 142 -4.20 32.91 8.69
CA VAL A 142 -5.18 33.71 7.93
C VAL A 142 -6.28 34.23 8.85
N ALA A 143 -6.83 33.39 9.74
CA ALA A 143 -7.84 33.82 10.70
C ALA A 143 -7.32 34.94 11.61
N ARG A 144 -6.08 34.82 12.11
CA ARG A 144 -5.44 35.86 12.93
C ARG A 144 -5.23 37.17 12.17
N LEU A 145 -4.78 37.10 10.91
CA LEU A 145 -4.56 38.29 10.09
C LEU A 145 -5.88 38.98 9.69
N ALA A 146 -6.93 38.20 9.43
CA ALA A 146 -8.22 38.73 8.98
C ALA A 146 -9.09 39.27 10.13
N PHE A 147 -9.07 38.61 11.29
CA PHE A 147 -9.99 38.90 12.40
C PHE A 147 -9.30 39.44 13.67
N GLY A 148 -7.98 39.65 13.65
CA GLY A 148 -7.21 40.11 14.82
C GLY A 148 -7.03 39.00 15.88
N GLU A 149 -6.96 39.38 17.15
CA GLU A 149 -7.05 38.40 18.25
C GLU A 149 -8.46 37.84 18.29
N TRP A 150 -8.62 36.60 17.83
CA TRP A 150 -9.92 35.97 17.66
C TRP A 150 -10.57 35.76 19.04
N PRO A 151 -11.68 36.48 19.37
CA PRO A 151 -12.20 36.55 20.74
C PRO A 151 -12.86 35.24 21.23
N GLY A 152 -13.04 34.26 20.34
CA GLY A 152 -13.61 32.95 20.66
C GLY A 152 -12.59 31.83 20.81
N PHE A 153 -11.29 32.07 20.53
CA PHE A 153 -10.26 31.10 20.87
C PHE A 153 -9.92 31.30 22.34
N PRO A 154 -10.25 30.36 23.24
CA PRO A 154 -9.98 30.54 24.66
C PRO A 154 -8.48 30.73 24.85
N GLY A 155 -8.07 31.96 25.12
CA GLY A 155 -6.71 32.31 25.54
C GLY A 155 -6.32 31.70 26.90
N SER A 156 -7.02 30.67 27.36
CA SER A 156 -6.70 29.88 28.55
C SER A 156 -5.79 28.68 28.25
N TRP A 157 -5.43 28.41 26.99
CA TRP A 157 -4.24 27.60 26.68
C TRP A 157 -2.94 28.43 26.74
N VAL A 158 -2.97 29.57 27.43
CA VAL A 158 -1.75 30.14 28.01
C VAL A 158 -1.26 29.14 29.06
N PHE A 159 -0.40 28.22 28.64
CA PHE A 159 0.53 27.60 29.56
C PHE A 159 1.27 28.75 30.24
N TYR A 160 1.01 28.94 31.53
CA TYR A 160 1.85 29.74 32.41
C TYR A 160 3.24 29.10 32.39
N SER A 161 4.08 29.50 31.43
CA SER A 161 5.52 29.38 31.60
C SER A 161 5.85 30.26 32.80
N PRO A 162 6.35 29.70 33.92
CA PRO A 162 6.64 30.48 35.13
C PRO A 162 7.78 31.49 34.93
N TYR A 163 8.40 31.51 33.74
CA TYR A 163 9.59 32.28 33.45
C TYR A 163 9.32 33.33 32.35
N GLY A 164 8.94 34.52 32.80
CA GLY A 164 9.50 35.77 32.25
C GLY A 164 9.00 36.26 30.89
N ARG A 165 8.19 37.31 30.97
CA ARG A 165 7.79 38.23 29.90
C ARG A 165 9.02 39.03 29.39
N TYR A 166 9.83 38.47 28.50
CA TYR A 166 10.82 39.23 27.71
C TYR A 166 10.87 38.73 26.27
N GLY A 167 10.47 39.59 25.34
CA GLY A 167 10.88 39.58 23.92
C GLY A 167 10.82 38.25 23.19
N ARG A 168 9.64 37.62 23.09
CA ARG A 168 9.45 36.60 22.04
C ARG A 168 9.28 37.31 20.72
N SER A 169 10.28 37.18 19.85
CA SER A 169 10.15 37.53 18.44
C SER A 169 8.88 36.89 17.88
N THR A 170 8.23 37.54 16.91
CA THR A 170 7.04 37.02 16.21
C THR A 170 7.21 35.58 15.74
N VAL A 171 8.46 35.15 15.50
CA VAL A 171 8.86 33.77 15.16
C VAL A 171 8.67 32.79 16.33
N ALA A 172 9.01 33.16 17.56
CA ALA A 172 8.81 32.30 18.74
C ALA A 172 7.32 32.18 19.10
N VAL A 173 6.53 33.24 18.88
CA VAL A 173 5.06 33.17 19.03
C VAL A 173 4.45 32.29 17.94
N LEU A 174 4.92 32.38 16.69
CA LEU A 174 4.48 31.49 15.61
C LEU A 174 4.89 30.04 15.86
N SER A 175 6.08 29.78 16.43
CA SER A 175 6.52 28.42 16.74
C SER A 175 5.70 27.82 17.88
N ASP A 176 5.49 28.54 18.98
CA ASP A 176 4.71 28.04 20.12
C ASP A 176 3.23 27.90 19.74
N TYR A 177 2.69 28.83 18.96
CA TYR A 177 1.31 28.72 18.47
C TYR A 177 1.15 27.61 17.44
N ALA A 178 2.11 27.39 16.54
CA ALA A 178 2.11 26.24 15.65
C ALA A 178 2.26 24.92 16.43
N TRP A 179 3.01 24.94 17.55
CA TRP A 179 3.23 23.78 18.39
C TRP A 179 2.02 23.45 19.28
N ASP A 180 1.32 24.46 19.79
CA ASP A 180 0.07 24.30 20.53
C ASP A 180 -1.10 23.97 19.59
N LEU A 181 -1.15 24.52 18.37
CA LEU A 181 -2.14 24.15 17.36
C LEU A 181 -1.88 22.75 16.80
N ALA A 182 -0.61 22.37 16.64
CA ALA A 182 -0.23 20.99 16.38
C ALA A 182 -0.64 20.11 17.56
N ALA A 183 -0.25 20.43 18.79
CA ALA A 183 -0.61 19.66 20.00
C ALA A 183 -2.12 19.54 20.19
N ALA A 184 -2.90 20.58 19.90
CA ALA A 184 -4.37 20.58 19.91
C ALA A 184 -4.95 19.74 18.76
N ALA A 185 -4.41 19.86 17.54
CA ALA A 185 -4.75 18.98 16.42
C ALA A 185 -4.37 17.50 16.68
N PHE A 186 -3.35 17.27 17.51
CA PHE A 186 -2.89 15.95 17.95
C PHE A 186 -3.69 15.40 19.15
N THR A 187 -4.29 16.26 20.00
CA THR A 187 -5.03 15.84 21.21
C THR A 187 -6.55 15.79 21.01
N ALA A 188 -7.14 16.67 20.19
CA ALA A 188 -8.59 16.83 20.07
C ALA A 188 -9.32 15.75 19.23
N PRO A 189 -8.63 14.88 18.45
CA PRO A 189 -9.28 13.68 17.98
C PRO A 189 -8.44 12.44 18.30
N ALA A 190 -8.00 12.27 19.55
CA ALA A 190 -7.36 11.03 20.01
C ALA A 190 -8.18 9.78 19.62
N ALA A 191 -9.52 9.90 19.54
CA ALA A 191 -10.42 8.86 19.03
C ALA A 191 -10.31 8.63 17.51
N ALA A 192 -10.23 9.68 16.67
CA ALA A 192 -10.10 9.51 15.22
C ALA A 192 -8.69 9.03 14.82
N TYR A 193 -7.67 9.52 15.52
CA TYR A 193 -6.29 9.05 15.40
C TYR A 193 -6.16 7.59 15.85
N GLY A 194 -6.83 7.24 16.95
CA GLY A 194 -6.98 5.86 17.42
C GLY A 194 -7.67 4.97 16.38
N LEU A 195 -8.78 5.42 15.78
CA LEU A 195 -9.50 4.69 14.74
C LEU A 195 -8.67 4.49 13.47
N MET A 196 -7.78 5.42 13.15
CA MET A 196 -6.86 5.33 12.02
C MET A 196 -5.67 4.42 12.30
N MET A 197 -5.04 4.51 13.47
CA MET A 197 -4.04 3.53 13.91
C MET A 197 -4.65 2.14 13.96
N LEU A 198 -5.92 2.06 14.33
CA LEU A 198 -6.69 0.84 14.25
C LEU A 198 -6.93 0.41 12.81
N ALA A 199 -7.32 1.29 11.88
CA ALA A 199 -7.56 0.92 10.48
C ALA A 199 -6.27 0.50 9.74
N ALA A 200 -5.17 1.21 9.97
CA ALA A 200 -3.85 0.86 9.44
C ALA A 200 -3.31 -0.42 10.11
N GLY A 201 -3.49 -0.55 11.43
CA GLY A 201 -3.19 -1.76 12.18
C GLY A 201 -4.04 -2.95 11.75
N LEU A 202 -5.33 -2.74 11.47
CA LEU A 202 -6.28 -3.70 10.93
C LEU A 202 -5.86 -4.20 9.57
N TYR A 203 -5.43 -3.27 8.72
CA TYR A 203 -4.93 -3.59 7.40
C TYR A 203 -3.62 -4.38 7.50
N ALA A 204 -2.67 -3.95 8.32
CA ALA A 204 -1.41 -4.65 8.54
C ALA A 204 -1.60 -6.03 9.18
N CYS A 205 -2.39 -6.13 10.25
CA CYS A 205 -2.78 -7.37 10.91
C CYS A 205 -3.60 -8.26 9.98
N GLY A 206 -4.44 -7.70 9.13
CA GLY A 206 -5.20 -8.44 8.13
C GLY A 206 -4.30 -9.01 7.04
N VAL A 207 -3.35 -8.23 6.55
CA VAL A 207 -2.31 -8.71 5.63
C VAL A 207 -1.44 -9.78 6.29
N LEU A 208 -1.07 -9.61 7.56
CA LEU A 208 -0.34 -10.62 8.34
C LEU A 208 -1.16 -11.89 8.57
N ALA A 209 -2.44 -11.77 8.92
CA ALA A 209 -3.37 -12.88 9.07
C ALA A 209 -3.62 -13.57 7.72
N LEU A 210 -3.60 -12.82 6.61
CA LEU A 210 -3.63 -13.36 5.25
C LEU A 210 -2.34 -14.13 4.95
N LEU A 211 -1.18 -13.58 5.27
CA LEU A 211 0.10 -14.27 5.12
C LEU A 211 0.17 -15.55 5.98
N CYS A 212 -0.28 -15.49 7.24
CA CYS A 212 -0.23 -16.62 8.19
C CYS A 212 -1.32 -17.66 7.94
N GLY A 213 -2.57 -17.24 7.76
CA GLY A 213 -3.73 -18.12 7.55
C GLY A 213 -3.78 -18.71 6.14
N LEU A 214 -3.42 -17.91 5.13
CA LEU A 214 -3.26 -18.47 3.79
C LEU A 214 -2.01 -19.32 3.67
N TRP A 215 -1.02 -19.21 4.54
CA TRP A 215 0.15 -20.10 4.46
C TRP A 215 -0.25 -21.58 4.54
N GLN A 216 -1.16 -21.95 5.46
CA GLN A 216 -1.66 -23.33 5.55
C GLN A 216 -2.49 -23.73 4.32
N THR A 217 -3.35 -22.83 3.85
CA THR A 217 -4.25 -23.13 2.72
C THR A 217 -3.51 -23.16 1.38
N LEU A 218 -2.56 -22.24 1.18
CA LEU A 218 -1.75 -22.10 -0.03
C LEU A 218 -0.58 -23.07 -0.08
N GLY A 219 -0.20 -23.68 1.05
CA GLY A 219 0.68 -24.84 1.04
C GLY A 219 0.15 -25.94 0.12
N ARG A 220 -1.18 -26.15 0.09
CA ARG A 220 -1.83 -27.07 -0.86
C ARG A 220 -1.76 -26.58 -2.30
N CYS A 221 -1.80 -25.27 -2.52
CA CYS A 221 -1.63 -24.67 -3.85
C CYS A 221 -0.15 -24.55 -4.29
N ARG A 222 0.80 -24.94 -3.42
CA ARG A 222 2.25 -24.85 -3.61
C ARG A 222 2.71 -23.48 -4.12
N VAL A 223 2.15 -22.40 -3.59
CA VAL A 223 2.52 -21.03 -3.97
C VAL A 223 3.75 -20.58 -3.18
N ARG A 224 4.77 -20.09 -3.86
CA ARG A 224 5.98 -19.50 -3.24
C ARG A 224 5.62 -18.29 -2.37
N ARG A 225 6.23 -18.22 -1.19
CA ARG A 225 6.03 -17.12 -0.22
C ARG A 225 6.32 -15.74 -0.82
N VAL A 226 7.33 -15.63 -1.67
CA VAL A 226 7.72 -14.35 -2.30
C VAL A 226 6.61 -13.79 -3.21
N GLN A 227 5.81 -14.67 -3.83
CA GLN A 227 4.69 -14.25 -4.67
C GLN A 227 3.56 -13.65 -3.85
N LEU A 228 3.32 -14.20 -2.65
CA LEU A 228 2.37 -13.64 -1.70
C LEU A 228 2.86 -12.30 -1.15
N LEU A 229 4.16 -12.21 -0.82
CA LEU A 229 4.76 -10.93 -0.43
C LEU A 229 4.53 -9.85 -1.49
N ARG A 230 4.67 -10.19 -2.78
CA ARG A 230 4.38 -9.26 -3.89
C ARG A 230 2.91 -8.79 -3.91
N VAL A 231 1.97 -9.73 -3.73
CA VAL A 231 0.53 -9.41 -3.61
C VAL A 231 0.25 -8.48 -2.44
N CYS A 232 0.85 -8.77 -1.29
CA CYS A 232 0.70 -7.98 -0.07
C CYS A 232 1.33 -6.58 -0.22
N ALA A 233 2.57 -6.48 -0.72
CA ALA A 233 3.30 -5.22 -0.87
C ALA A 233 2.58 -4.23 -1.80
N TYR A 234 2.15 -4.70 -2.98
CA TYR A 234 1.48 -3.80 -3.92
C TYR A 234 0.02 -3.51 -3.54
N SER A 235 -0.66 -4.44 -2.86
CA SER A 235 -1.98 -4.15 -2.30
C SER A 235 -1.90 -3.15 -1.15
N ALA A 236 -0.89 -3.29 -0.28
CA ALA A 236 -0.60 -2.35 0.80
C ALA A 236 -0.39 -0.94 0.28
N MET A 237 0.39 -0.84 -0.79
CA MET A 237 0.62 0.42 -1.47
C MET A 237 -0.66 1.01 -2.07
N ALA A 238 -1.48 0.22 -2.75
CA ALA A 238 -2.74 0.74 -3.28
C ALA A 238 -3.68 1.20 -2.15
N VAL A 239 -3.86 0.39 -1.11
CA VAL A 239 -4.85 0.63 -0.06
C VAL A 239 -4.45 1.82 0.81
N SER A 240 -3.20 1.88 1.31
CA SER A 240 -2.69 2.99 2.13
C SER A 240 -2.92 4.35 1.46
N TRP A 241 -2.53 4.47 0.19
CA TRP A 241 -2.67 5.71 -0.57
C TRP A 241 -4.12 6.07 -0.92
N THR A 242 -5.07 5.13 -0.90
CA THR A 242 -6.50 5.44 -0.99
C THR A 242 -7.12 5.86 0.33
N ILE A 243 -6.61 5.34 1.46
CA ILE A 243 -7.12 5.67 2.80
C ILE A 243 -6.66 7.07 3.22
N SER A 244 -5.39 7.41 2.99
CA SER A 244 -4.81 8.66 3.47
C SER A 244 -5.51 9.95 2.99
N PRO A 245 -5.98 10.10 1.73
CA PRO A 245 -6.74 11.29 1.33
C PRO A 245 -8.13 11.35 1.98
N LEU A 246 -8.81 10.22 2.21
CA LEU A 246 -10.07 10.20 2.97
C LEU A 246 -9.86 10.68 4.40
N PHE A 247 -8.75 10.28 4.99
CA PHE A 247 -8.35 10.72 6.31
C PHE A 247 -8.00 12.22 6.34
N LEU A 248 -7.22 12.72 5.38
CA LEU A 248 -6.94 14.15 5.26
C LEU A 248 -8.26 14.94 5.13
N ALA A 249 -9.19 14.48 4.30
CA ALA A 249 -10.48 15.12 4.15
C ALA A 249 -11.26 15.16 5.48
N LEU A 250 -11.24 14.07 6.25
CA LEU A 250 -11.84 14.02 7.58
C LEU A 250 -11.17 15.01 8.54
N LEU A 251 -9.84 15.07 8.58
CA LEU A 251 -9.10 16.03 9.42
C LEU A 251 -9.43 17.48 9.05
N LEU A 252 -9.43 17.80 7.76
CA LEU A 252 -9.76 19.14 7.27
C LEU A 252 -11.21 19.51 7.58
N MET A 253 -12.13 18.56 7.49
CA MET A 253 -13.54 18.75 7.88
C MET A 253 -13.65 19.03 9.37
N LEU A 254 -13.01 18.24 10.23
CA LEU A 254 -13.01 18.45 11.68
C LEU A 254 -12.40 19.81 12.07
N LEU A 255 -11.28 20.16 11.44
CA LEU A 255 -10.65 21.46 11.60
C LEU A 255 -11.60 22.60 11.20
N TRP A 256 -12.22 22.50 10.03
CA TRP A 256 -13.19 23.49 9.55
C TRP A 256 -14.37 23.66 10.52
N MET A 257 -14.95 22.56 11.00
CA MET A 257 -16.05 22.61 11.97
C MET A 257 -15.61 23.30 13.27
N SER A 258 -14.40 23.00 13.75
CA SER A 258 -13.83 23.65 14.93
C SER A 258 -13.65 25.16 14.73
N LEU A 259 -13.14 25.58 13.57
CA LEU A 259 -12.96 26.99 13.23
C LEU A 259 -14.30 27.73 13.08
N ALA A 260 -15.34 27.04 12.61
CA ALA A 260 -16.69 27.58 12.49
C ALA A 260 -17.47 27.60 13.82
N GLY A 261 -16.89 27.12 14.93
CA GLY A 261 -17.60 26.98 16.20
C GLY A 261 -18.73 25.94 16.17
N LEU A 262 -18.74 25.07 15.16
CA LEU A 262 -19.74 24.02 15.00
C LEU A 262 -19.33 22.80 15.82
N ARG A 263 -20.28 22.19 16.53
CA ARG A 263 -20.04 20.86 17.13
C ARG A 263 -19.79 19.86 16.00
N ALA A 264 -18.63 19.22 16.04
CA ALA A 264 -18.27 18.16 15.11
C ALA A 264 -19.15 16.92 15.34
N THR A 265 -20.33 16.88 14.73
CA THR A 265 -21.08 15.63 14.58
C THR A 265 -20.57 14.95 13.32
N ILE A 266 -19.64 14.01 13.47
CA ILE A 266 -19.29 13.13 12.36
C ILE A 266 -20.55 12.32 12.05
N ASP A 267 -21.11 12.50 10.85
CA ASP A 267 -22.21 11.66 10.39
C ASP A 267 -21.71 10.21 10.37
N GLN A 268 -22.34 9.36 11.17
CA GLN A 268 -22.03 7.93 11.24
C GLN A 268 -22.08 7.28 9.85
N ARG A 269 -22.91 7.80 8.93
CA ARG A 269 -22.99 7.35 7.54
C ARG A 269 -21.69 7.57 6.78
N LEU A 270 -21.04 8.73 6.95
CA LEU A 270 -19.75 9.01 6.30
C LEU A 270 -18.66 8.07 6.82
N LEU A 271 -18.66 7.79 8.13
CA LEU A 271 -17.73 6.84 8.72
C LEU A 271 -17.94 5.43 8.16
N LEU A 272 -19.20 4.97 8.10
CA LEU A 272 -19.56 3.66 7.55
C LEU A 272 -19.20 3.55 6.05
N LEU A 273 -19.42 4.62 5.26
CA LEU A 273 -19.01 4.67 3.86
C LEU A 273 -17.49 4.61 3.71
N GLY A 274 -16.74 5.30 4.56
CA GLY A 274 -15.28 5.23 4.60
C GLY A 274 -14.80 3.80 4.90
N VAL A 275 -15.34 3.16 5.94
CA VAL A 275 -15.01 1.76 6.27
C VAL A 275 -15.37 0.81 5.14
N ALA A 276 -16.58 0.93 4.57
CA ALA A 276 -17.02 0.10 3.45
C ALA A 276 -16.11 0.26 2.23
N TRP A 277 -15.68 1.49 1.92
CA TRP A 277 -14.72 1.77 0.85
C TRP A 277 -13.39 1.07 1.09
N VAL A 278 -12.83 1.17 2.30
CA VAL A 278 -11.55 0.53 2.65
C VAL A 278 -11.63 -0.99 2.52
N LEU A 279 -12.69 -1.60 3.02
CA LEU A 279 -12.89 -3.04 2.93
C LEU A 279 -13.07 -3.49 1.48
N GLY A 280 -13.95 -2.81 0.73
CA GLY A 280 -14.20 -3.11 -0.68
C GLY A 280 -12.94 -2.97 -1.53
N TYR A 281 -12.18 -1.89 -1.35
CA TYR A 281 -10.95 -1.64 -2.08
C TYR A 281 -9.83 -2.65 -1.72
N SER A 282 -9.74 -3.04 -0.44
CA SER A 282 -8.82 -4.10 0.00
C SER A 282 -9.14 -5.44 -0.65
N ILE A 283 -10.42 -5.81 -0.73
CA ILE A 283 -10.88 -7.03 -1.39
C ILE A 283 -10.55 -6.97 -2.89
N LEU A 284 -10.81 -5.85 -3.56
CA LEU A 284 -10.50 -5.66 -4.99
C LEU A 284 -8.99 -5.79 -5.26
N SER A 285 -8.15 -5.20 -4.40
CA SER A 285 -6.71 -5.25 -4.58
C SER A 285 -6.13 -6.63 -4.32
N VAL A 286 -6.38 -7.22 -3.14
CA VAL A 286 -5.81 -8.52 -2.78
C VAL A 286 -6.45 -9.64 -3.61
N GLY A 287 -7.78 -9.60 -3.77
CA GLY A 287 -8.52 -10.57 -4.58
C GLY A 287 -8.13 -10.51 -6.04
N GLY A 288 -7.80 -9.32 -6.57
CA GLY A 288 -7.20 -9.15 -7.89
C GLY A 288 -5.83 -9.85 -8.00
N GLY A 289 -4.96 -9.69 -7.01
CA GLY A 289 -3.65 -10.35 -6.97
C GLY A 289 -3.77 -11.88 -6.87
N LEU A 290 -4.69 -12.39 -6.06
CA LEU A 290 -4.91 -13.83 -5.94
C LEU A 290 -5.59 -14.44 -7.19
N SER A 291 -6.54 -13.74 -7.81
CA SER A 291 -7.32 -14.25 -8.96
C SER A 291 -6.66 -14.02 -10.31
N LEU A 292 -6.18 -12.80 -10.59
CA LEU A 292 -5.66 -12.44 -11.91
C LEU A 292 -4.19 -12.80 -12.02
N TYR A 293 -3.42 -12.53 -10.97
CA TYR A 293 -1.98 -12.77 -10.95
C TYR A 293 -1.65 -14.22 -10.57
N LEU A 294 -2.15 -14.71 -9.42
CA LEU A 294 -1.91 -16.09 -9.01
C LEU A 294 -2.86 -17.13 -9.60
N ARG A 295 -3.93 -16.72 -10.30
CA ARG A 295 -4.91 -17.63 -10.95
C ARG A 295 -5.51 -18.68 -9.99
N LEU A 296 -5.91 -18.27 -8.79
CA LEU A 296 -6.60 -19.13 -7.82
C LEU A 296 -8.12 -19.10 -8.05
N THR A 297 -8.76 -20.26 -8.14
CA THR A 297 -10.20 -20.42 -8.48
C THR A 297 -11.17 -19.85 -7.44
N ARG A 298 -10.77 -19.70 -6.18
CA ARG A 298 -11.61 -19.17 -5.08
C ARG A 298 -11.00 -17.95 -4.40
N ALA A 299 -10.12 -17.25 -5.10
CA ALA A 299 -9.41 -16.07 -4.60
C ALA A 299 -10.31 -15.03 -3.92
N TRP A 300 -11.47 -14.72 -4.51
CA TRP A 300 -12.38 -13.69 -4.02
C TRP A 300 -13.03 -14.04 -2.68
N ILE A 301 -13.53 -15.26 -2.53
CA ILE A 301 -14.15 -15.74 -1.29
C ILE A 301 -13.10 -15.73 -0.17
N VAL A 302 -11.93 -16.31 -0.45
CA VAL A 302 -10.82 -16.36 0.50
C VAL A 302 -10.42 -14.95 0.94
N THR A 303 -10.30 -14.01 0.00
CA THR A 303 -9.95 -12.62 0.32
C THR A 303 -11.02 -11.96 1.17
N ALA A 304 -12.29 -12.08 0.79
CA ALA A 304 -13.39 -11.48 1.53
C ALA A 304 -13.46 -12.01 2.97
N THR A 305 -13.31 -13.33 3.17
CA THR A 305 -13.26 -13.94 4.50
C THR A 305 -12.10 -13.41 5.32
N VAL A 306 -10.88 -13.35 4.77
CA VAL A 306 -9.73 -12.86 5.54
C VAL A 306 -9.85 -11.38 5.87
N VAL A 307 -10.29 -10.54 4.94
CA VAL A 307 -10.52 -9.11 5.18
C VAL A 307 -11.59 -8.90 6.25
N LEU A 308 -12.67 -9.67 6.22
CA LEU A 308 -13.72 -9.60 7.24
C LEU A 308 -13.23 -10.03 8.63
N VAL A 309 -12.52 -11.16 8.72
CA VAL A 309 -11.95 -11.64 9.99
C VAL A 309 -10.96 -10.64 10.56
N ALA A 310 -10.09 -10.10 9.72
CA ALA A 310 -9.15 -9.07 10.11
C ALA A 310 -9.87 -7.83 10.66
N PHE A 311 -10.89 -7.35 9.93
CA PHE A 311 -11.74 -6.24 10.34
C PHE A 311 -12.38 -6.46 11.72
N LEU A 312 -13.05 -7.60 11.91
CA LEU A 312 -13.68 -7.95 13.18
C LEU A 312 -12.66 -8.04 14.32
N ALA A 313 -11.48 -8.61 14.04
CA ALA A 313 -10.44 -8.81 15.04
C ALA A 313 -9.97 -7.47 15.63
N ALA A 314 -9.50 -6.53 14.81
CA ALA A 314 -9.09 -5.25 15.42
C ALA A 314 -10.22 -4.26 15.71
N PHE A 315 -11.44 -4.41 15.15
CA PHE A 315 -12.59 -3.73 15.74
C PHE A 315 -12.79 -4.16 17.21
N THR A 316 -12.73 -5.47 17.48
CA THR A 316 -12.82 -6.02 18.83
C THR A 316 -11.70 -5.50 19.73
N LEU A 317 -10.45 -5.49 19.24
CA LEU A 317 -9.32 -4.96 20.00
C LEU A 317 -9.48 -3.46 20.29
N ALA A 318 -10.04 -2.67 19.37
CA ALA A 318 -10.32 -1.26 19.59
C ALA A 318 -11.29 -1.05 20.75
N VAL A 319 -12.40 -1.79 20.71
CA VAL A 319 -13.46 -1.70 21.72
C VAL A 319 -12.92 -2.16 23.07
N ALA A 320 -12.19 -3.27 23.11
CA ALA A 320 -11.55 -3.75 24.33
C ALA A 320 -10.58 -2.70 24.91
N ALA A 321 -9.74 -2.07 24.08
CA ALA A 321 -8.83 -1.02 24.53
C ALA A 321 -9.55 0.25 25.01
N ALA A 322 -10.72 0.56 24.46
CA ALA A 322 -11.54 1.69 24.89
C ALA A 322 -12.25 1.41 26.22
N VAL A 323 -12.67 0.17 26.49
CA VAL A 323 -13.35 -0.23 27.75
C VAL A 323 -12.41 -0.27 28.95
N VAL A 324 -11.11 -0.54 28.73
CA VAL A 324 -10.09 -0.63 29.80
C VAL A 324 -9.64 0.75 30.30
N ARG A 325 -9.97 1.83 29.57
CA ARG A 325 -9.64 3.22 29.95
C ARG A 325 -10.75 3.86 30.74
#